data_AF-A0A5Q0ELV8-F1
#
_entry.id   AF-A0A5Q0ELV8-F1
#
_cell.length_a   1.000
_cell.length_b   1.000
_cell.length_c   1.000
_cell.angle_alpha   90.00
_cell.angle_beta   90.00
_cell.angle_gamma   90.00
#
_symmetry.space_group_name_H-M   'P 1'
#
loop_
_entity.id
_entity.type
_entity.pdbx_description
1 polymer ?
#
loop_
_entity_poly.entity_id
_entity_poly.type
_entity_poly.pdbx_seq_one_letter_code
_entity_poly.pdbx_strand_id
1 'polypeptide(L)'
;MIDHGFIDLRVRRQEGQVSESFWPSFTDIMTVILMIFLIAMVVLLVRNLELVKQLRATVAAERQAIALAQASGKEKNSLAVRLRNAETELGQLRPEKARLQHQVAQLETQAEQEASKLTQARVRIGLLEAIKLRQERRGQEQQQRLQQIQAQLQQSQQRLEQSQASLRQTQAQLEQDQAQLEQTQTQLQLSQSQLQQTQQQLQQEQNQLEQTQTQLQLSQAQLQQAREQLGSEQAQRQRLSQRSEEQQRQLEQSQRSAEATQARLAQLQQQLTEAERQQQQQAEQLRQQGQRQQELEQHSERLQADLADLNAQRQRLSQLNQTQAEQLQQATQTRSEQDQRLTRLDQDNRTLREELVRLRQSNSEKEDELSQLRREIRVTDKRLADLQGDLGDLQVKYDRLVKPARTASNKHVVEVRYFKRAGRRHIELREPDQSGFRAISRSALEARLAQLQQKMPDSLYIKVIFPEGSGLSHSEAWRFTSAMHKYDYYYRDPPPDPPSSPAAESESDAASDR
;
A
#
# COMPACT_ATOMS: atom_id res chain seq x y z
N MET A 1 77.53 13.76 42.67
CA MET A 1 78.61 13.99 43.65
C MET A 1 78.02 14.79 44.80
N ILE A 2 78.38 14.45 46.04
CA ILE A 2 78.02 15.14 47.29
C ILE A 2 76.51 15.00 47.63
N ASP A 3 76.00 14.57 48.79
CA ASP A 3 76.45 14.06 50.11
C ASP A 3 75.96 14.89 51.32
N HIS A 4 75.21 14.19 52.18
CA HIS A 4 75.17 14.21 53.66
C HIS A 4 74.82 15.44 54.54
N GLY A 5 73.88 15.20 55.47
CA GLY A 5 73.92 15.59 56.91
C GLY A 5 72.81 16.54 57.41
N PHE A 6 72.48 16.71 58.72
CA PHE A 6 72.68 16.04 60.06
C PHE A 6 72.03 16.99 61.14
N ILE A 7 71.85 16.84 62.47
CA ILE A 7 71.78 15.87 63.63
C ILE A 7 71.28 16.76 64.83
N ASP A 8 70.62 16.45 65.97
CA ASP A 8 70.19 15.31 66.84
C ASP A 8 68.77 15.70 67.40
N LEU A 9 67.94 14.98 68.18
CA LEU A 9 67.94 13.78 69.04
C LEU A 9 68.64 13.85 70.44
N ARG A 10 67.88 14.23 71.49
CA ARG A 10 68.16 13.91 72.92
C ARG A 10 66.84 13.58 73.66
N VAL A 11 66.63 12.53 74.49
CA VAL A 11 67.40 11.48 75.22
C VAL A 11 67.57 11.73 76.74
N ARG A 12 67.44 10.64 77.55
CA ARG A 12 67.46 10.47 79.04
C ARG A 12 66.15 10.80 79.79
N ARG A 13 65.65 10.06 80.81
CA ARG A 13 66.09 8.93 81.71
C ARG A 13 67.20 9.24 82.74
N GLN A 14 66.91 9.23 84.05
CA GLN A 14 67.26 8.14 85.01
C GLN A 14 66.68 8.38 86.45
N GLU A 15 67.20 7.74 87.51
CA GLU A 15 66.52 7.34 88.77
C GLU A 15 67.21 7.83 90.08
N GLY A 16 66.48 7.82 91.21
CA GLY A 16 67.00 7.81 92.61
C GLY A 16 67.32 9.15 93.30
N GLN A 17 67.45 9.29 94.63
CA GLN A 17 66.98 8.50 95.80
C GLN A 17 67.36 9.25 97.13
N VAL A 18 66.59 9.14 98.25
CA VAL A 18 66.99 9.45 99.67
C VAL A 18 67.23 10.97 100.00
N SER A 19 67.00 11.58 101.19
CA SER A 19 66.61 11.21 102.59
C SER A 19 65.66 12.26 103.26
N GLU A 20 65.25 12.02 104.52
CA GLU A 20 64.21 12.72 105.34
C GLU A 20 64.61 14.05 106.02
N SER A 21 63.62 14.93 106.35
CA SER A 21 63.46 15.70 107.63
C SER A 21 62.26 16.71 107.61
N PHE A 22 61.93 17.38 108.72
CA PHE A 22 60.55 17.89 109.05
C PHE A 22 60.45 19.39 109.50
N TRP A 23 59.47 20.16 108.94
CA TRP A 23 58.84 21.47 109.39
C TRP A 23 59.70 22.77 109.52
N PRO A 24 59.14 24.03 109.59
CA PRO A 24 57.77 24.59 109.39
C PRO A 24 57.73 25.67 108.23
N SER A 25 56.86 26.70 108.04
CA SER A 25 55.71 27.33 108.76
C SER A 25 54.55 27.84 107.82
N PHE A 26 54.00 29.10 107.91
CA PHE A 26 52.61 29.38 107.44
C PHE A 26 52.12 30.76 106.86
N THR A 27 52.83 31.90 106.86
CA THR A 27 52.16 33.23 106.73
C THR A 27 51.65 33.65 105.32
N ASP A 28 52.12 33.05 104.23
CA ASP A 28 52.03 33.64 102.86
C ASP A 28 50.66 33.55 102.15
N ILE A 29 49.66 32.94 102.80
CA ILE A 29 48.44 32.46 102.13
C ILE A 29 47.38 33.56 101.90
N MET A 30 47.35 34.62 102.72
CA MET A 30 46.18 35.52 102.82
C MET A 30 46.06 36.53 101.66
N THR A 31 47.16 37.10 101.17
CA THR A 31 47.16 38.14 100.13
C THR A 31 46.75 37.59 98.76
N VAL A 32 47.15 36.35 98.46
CA VAL A 32 46.85 35.63 97.22
C VAL A 32 45.34 35.50 97.01
N ILE A 33 44.57 35.24 98.07
CA ILE A 33 43.11 35.04 98.03
C ILE A 33 42.39 36.31 97.52
N LEU A 34 42.82 37.50 97.94
CA LEU A 34 42.19 38.76 97.55
C LEU A 34 42.41 39.09 96.07
N MET A 35 43.60 38.83 95.53
CA MET A 35 43.90 39.11 94.13
C MET A 35 43.14 38.18 93.17
N ILE A 36 42.97 36.91 93.57
CA ILE A 36 42.13 35.94 92.85
C ILE A 36 40.67 36.44 92.77
N PHE A 37 40.12 36.98 93.85
CA PHE A 37 38.72 37.40 93.92
C PHE A 37 38.40 38.59 92.99
N LEU A 38 39.28 39.59 92.94
CA LEU A 38 39.07 40.78 92.10
C LEU A 38 39.18 40.45 90.60
N ILE A 39 40.18 39.63 90.22
CA ILE A 39 40.31 39.13 88.85
C ILE A 39 39.09 38.29 88.45
N ALA A 40 38.62 37.39 89.33
CA ALA A 40 37.44 36.57 89.08
C ALA A 40 36.20 37.41 88.77
N MET A 41 35.97 38.52 89.50
CA MET A 41 34.82 39.39 89.26
C MET A 41 34.87 40.12 87.91
N VAL A 42 36.04 40.64 87.51
CA VAL A 42 36.21 41.30 86.20
C VAL A 42 36.03 40.29 85.06
N VAL A 43 36.61 39.09 85.19
CA VAL A 43 36.44 37.99 84.23
C VAL A 43 34.95 37.62 84.08
N LEU A 44 34.20 37.54 85.19
CA LEU A 44 32.77 37.25 85.18
C LEU A 44 31.95 38.31 84.41
N LEU A 45 32.29 39.59 84.58
CA LEU A 45 31.57 40.70 83.95
C LEU A 45 31.86 40.79 82.44
N VAL A 46 33.12 40.60 82.03
CA VAL A 46 33.50 40.48 80.61
C VAL A 46 32.79 39.28 79.98
N ARG A 47 32.82 38.11 80.63
CA ARG A 47 32.16 36.88 80.16
C ARG A 47 30.65 37.05 80.00
N ASN A 48 30.01 37.84 80.88
CA ASN A 48 28.58 38.15 80.78
C ASN A 48 28.28 39.08 79.59
N LEU A 49 29.06 40.14 79.40
CA LEU A 49 28.92 41.04 78.24
C LEU A 49 29.22 40.33 76.91
N GLU A 50 30.16 39.38 76.89
CA GLU A 50 30.39 38.48 75.76
C GLU A 50 29.19 37.57 75.51
N LEU A 51 28.64 36.93 76.54
CA LEU A 51 27.43 36.10 76.45
C LEU A 51 26.23 36.88 75.89
N VAL A 52 25.99 38.12 76.33
CA VAL A 52 24.88 38.94 75.80
C VAL A 52 25.13 39.37 74.35
N LYS A 53 26.38 39.65 73.97
CA LYS A 53 26.74 39.91 72.56
C LYS A 53 26.55 38.67 71.69
N GLN A 54 27.01 37.51 72.15
CA GLN A 54 26.82 36.22 71.50
C GLN A 54 25.32 35.90 71.34
N LEU A 55 24.51 36.06 72.39
CA LEU A 55 23.08 35.75 72.36
C LEU A 55 22.26 36.72 71.49
N ARG A 56 22.70 37.98 71.35
CA ARG A 56 22.14 38.90 70.34
C ARG A 56 22.58 38.55 68.92
N ALA A 57 23.82 38.09 68.74
CA ALA A 57 24.32 37.65 67.44
C ALA A 57 23.64 36.35 66.98
N THR A 58 23.39 35.38 67.86
CA THR A 58 22.65 34.16 67.53
C THR A 58 21.20 34.47 67.17
N VAL A 59 20.48 35.29 67.95
CA VAL A 59 19.09 35.68 67.62
C VAL A 59 19.01 36.52 66.33
N ALA A 60 20.03 37.34 66.03
CA ALA A 60 20.10 38.06 64.76
C ALA A 60 20.35 37.10 63.57
N ALA A 61 21.28 36.16 63.71
CA ALA A 61 21.56 35.13 62.71
C ALA A 61 20.38 34.17 62.51
N GLU A 62 19.68 33.82 63.59
CA GLU A 62 18.44 33.02 63.56
C GLU A 62 17.33 33.74 62.80
N ARG A 63 17.09 35.03 63.08
CA ARG A 63 16.12 35.84 62.32
C ARG A 63 16.49 35.97 60.85
N GLN A 64 17.78 36.12 60.52
CA GLN A 64 18.26 36.13 59.14
C GLN A 64 18.09 34.75 58.48
N ALA A 65 18.39 33.66 59.17
CA ALA A 65 18.20 32.29 58.68
C ALA A 65 16.71 31.97 58.44
N ILE A 66 15.81 32.41 59.34
CA ILE A 66 14.36 32.27 59.17
C ILE A 66 13.87 33.10 57.98
N ALA A 67 14.33 34.34 57.82
CA ALA A 67 13.98 35.19 56.68
C ALA A 67 14.46 34.59 55.35
N LEU A 68 15.70 34.09 55.30
CA LEU A 68 16.26 33.38 54.15
C LEU A 68 15.52 32.07 53.86
N ALA A 69 15.13 31.32 54.89
CA ALA A 69 14.32 30.10 54.75
C ALA A 69 12.91 30.39 54.22
N GLN A 70 12.28 31.49 54.65
CA GLN A 70 10.98 31.92 54.13
C GLN A 70 11.05 32.45 52.69
N ALA A 71 12.11 33.22 52.35
CA ALA A 71 12.35 33.68 50.99
C ALA A 71 12.61 32.48 50.06
N SER A 72 13.56 31.61 50.42
CA SER A 72 13.85 30.36 49.72
C SER A 72 12.63 29.44 49.64
N GLY A 73 11.76 29.42 50.65
CA GLY A 73 10.49 28.69 50.64
C GLY A 73 9.49 29.22 49.62
N LYS A 74 9.33 30.56 49.51
CA LYS A 74 8.48 31.20 48.49
C LYS A 74 9.04 30.96 47.08
N GLU A 75 10.35 31.10 46.91
CA GLU A 75 11.04 30.80 45.64
C GLU A 75 10.84 29.33 45.27
N LYS A 76 11.15 28.38 46.15
CA LYS A 76 10.94 26.94 45.95
C LYS A 76 9.49 26.61 45.61
N ASN A 77 8.50 27.21 46.28
CA ASN A 77 7.09 26.98 45.97
C ASN A 77 6.70 27.51 44.58
N SER A 78 7.14 28.71 44.20
CA SER A 78 6.88 29.27 42.86
C SER A 78 7.63 28.52 41.74
N LEU A 79 8.84 28.05 42.01
CA LEU A 79 9.61 27.16 41.13
C LEU A 79 8.95 25.78 41.01
N ALA A 80 8.42 25.22 42.11
CA ALA A 80 7.72 23.94 42.09
C ALA A 80 6.40 24.02 41.29
N VAL A 81 5.66 25.13 41.37
CA VAL A 81 4.48 25.36 40.52
C VAL A 81 4.90 25.50 39.05
N ARG A 82 5.95 26.28 38.74
CA ARG A 82 6.46 26.40 37.36
C ARG A 82 6.95 25.06 36.80
N LEU A 83 7.67 24.28 37.60
CA LEU A 83 8.14 22.95 37.26
C LEU A 83 6.97 22.01 36.98
N ARG A 84 5.98 21.95 37.89
CA ARG A 84 4.79 21.12 37.72
C ARG A 84 3.96 21.49 36.49
N ASN A 85 3.85 22.79 36.18
CA ASN A 85 3.20 23.26 34.95
C ASN A 85 3.98 22.81 33.71
N ALA A 86 5.29 23.01 33.68
CA ALA A 86 6.16 22.55 32.59
C ALA A 86 6.16 21.01 32.44
N GLU A 87 6.05 20.27 33.54
CA GLU A 87 5.87 18.81 33.55
C GLU A 87 4.52 18.40 32.95
N THR A 88 3.43 19.13 33.23
CA THR A 88 2.13 18.88 32.58
C THR A 88 2.12 19.27 31.10
N GLU A 89 2.78 20.36 30.72
CA GLU A 89 2.95 20.77 29.31
C GLU A 89 3.77 19.73 28.54
N LEU A 90 4.92 19.29 29.08
CA LEU A 90 5.70 18.17 28.54
C LEU A 90 4.91 16.86 28.53
N GLY A 91 4.03 16.65 29.51
CA GLY A 91 3.11 15.51 29.59
C GLY A 91 2.05 15.49 28.49
N GLN A 92 1.63 16.66 27.99
CA GLN A 92 0.68 16.81 26.88
C GLN A 92 1.38 16.82 25.51
N LEU A 93 2.53 17.52 25.41
CA LEU A 93 3.33 17.60 24.19
C LEU A 93 3.98 16.26 23.80
N ARG A 94 4.23 15.35 24.75
CA ARG A 94 4.73 13.99 24.47
C ARG A 94 3.76 13.15 23.61
N PRO A 95 2.50 12.91 24.02
CA PRO A 95 1.54 12.16 23.20
C PRO A 95 1.14 12.92 21.93
N GLU A 96 1.12 14.26 21.94
CA GLU A 96 0.90 15.04 20.71
C GLU A 96 2.03 14.84 19.70
N LYS A 97 3.30 14.97 20.13
CA LYS A 97 4.46 14.68 19.30
C LYS A 97 4.45 13.23 18.80
N ALA A 98 4.09 12.26 19.64
CA ALA A 98 3.99 10.86 19.23
C ALA A 98 2.89 10.65 18.16
N ARG A 99 1.73 11.30 18.30
CA ARG A 99 0.66 11.29 17.27
C ARG A 99 1.13 11.91 15.96
N LEU A 100 1.81 13.06 16.02
CA LEU A 100 2.37 13.71 14.84
C LEU A 100 3.46 12.86 14.16
N GLN A 101 4.32 12.19 14.94
CA GLN A 101 5.31 11.25 14.40
C GLN A 101 4.66 10.02 13.75
N HIS A 102 3.57 9.49 14.33
CA HIS A 102 2.78 8.44 13.68
C HIS A 102 2.08 8.92 12.41
N GLN A 103 1.55 10.15 12.36
CA GLN A 103 1.00 10.73 11.14
C GLN A 103 2.06 10.92 10.06
N VAL A 104 3.26 11.41 10.40
CA VAL A 104 4.38 11.54 9.45
C VAL A 104 4.76 10.17 8.89
N ALA A 105 4.95 9.15 9.73
CA ALA A 105 5.27 7.80 9.27
C ALA A 105 4.14 7.16 8.41
N GLN A 106 2.87 7.48 8.68
CA GLN A 106 1.74 7.07 7.84
C GLN A 106 1.73 7.79 6.49
N LEU A 107 2.07 9.07 6.44
CA LEU A 107 2.16 9.85 5.20
C LEU A 107 3.40 9.46 4.37
N GLU A 108 4.52 9.17 5.01
CA GLU A 108 5.75 8.64 4.37
C GLU A 108 5.47 7.28 3.72
N THR A 109 4.90 6.33 4.46
CA THR A 109 4.56 5.01 3.90
C THR A 109 3.46 5.07 2.82
N GLN A 110 2.53 6.03 2.88
CA GLN A 110 1.59 6.30 1.78
C GLN A 110 2.31 6.88 0.55
N ALA A 111 3.23 7.83 0.74
CA ALA A 111 4.00 8.43 -0.34
C ALA A 111 4.93 7.40 -1.03
N GLU A 112 5.55 6.51 -0.28
CA GLU A 112 6.32 5.36 -0.81
C GLU A 112 5.43 4.42 -1.63
N GLN A 113 4.23 4.10 -1.14
CA GLN A 113 3.27 3.28 -1.88
C GLN A 113 2.86 3.94 -3.20
N GLU A 114 2.50 5.23 -3.21
CA GLU A 114 2.17 5.95 -4.45
C GLU A 114 3.37 6.10 -5.38
N ALA A 115 4.58 6.34 -4.86
CA ALA A 115 5.80 6.36 -5.66
C ALA A 115 6.08 5.00 -6.33
N SER A 116 5.81 3.88 -5.61
CA SER A 116 5.94 2.54 -6.18
C SER A 116 4.92 2.28 -7.30
N LYS A 117 3.65 2.69 -7.11
CA LYS A 117 2.58 2.60 -8.13
C LYS A 117 2.92 3.45 -9.36
N LEU A 118 3.39 4.67 -9.16
CA LEU A 118 3.82 5.57 -10.24
C LEU A 118 4.99 4.98 -11.03
N THR A 119 5.93 4.32 -10.35
CA THR A 119 7.08 3.66 -10.97
C THR A 119 6.65 2.46 -11.80
N GLN A 120 5.76 1.61 -11.28
CA GLN A 120 5.15 0.50 -12.03
C GLN A 120 4.35 1.01 -13.24
N ALA A 121 3.60 2.10 -13.09
CA ALA A 121 2.86 2.73 -14.19
C ALA A 121 3.79 3.24 -15.30
N ARG A 122 4.90 3.91 -14.95
CA ARG A 122 5.93 4.35 -15.92
C ARG A 122 6.55 3.18 -16.68
N VAL A 123 6.92 2.09 -15.99
CA VAL A 123 7.45 0.88 -16.64
C VAL A 123 6.41 0.25 -17.59
N ARG A 124 5.13 0.20 -17.17
CA ARG A 124 4.03 -0.31 -18.01
C ARG A 124 3.78 0.57 -19.25
N ILE A 125 3.89 1.90 -19.13
CA ILE A 125 3.78 2.82 -20.28
C ILE A 125 4.92 2.58 -21.28
N GLY A 126 6.17 2.55 -20.82
CA GLY A 126 7.32 2.28 -21.70
C GLY A 126 7.26 0.91 -22.38
N LEU A 127 6.71 -0.11 -21.71
CA LEU A 127 6.45 -1.42 -22.31
C LEU A 127 5.39 -1.35 -23.41
N LEU A 128 4.30 -0.61 -23.21
CA LEU A 128 3.24 -0.41 -24.21
C LEU A 128 3.75 0.36 -25.43
N GLU A 129 4.56 1.41 -25.22
CA GLU A 129 5.21 2.17 -26.29
C GLU A 129 6.17 1.28 -27.10
N ALA A 130 6.98 0.45 -26.44
CA ALA A 130 7.87 -0.50 -27.10
C ALA A 130 7.11 -1.59 -27.89
N ILE A 131 5.93 -2.01 -27.41
CA ILE A 131 5.03 -2.90 -28.16
C ILE A 131 4.44 -2.20 -29.39
N LYS A 132 3.95 -0.95 -29.24
CA LYS A 132 3.40 -0.15 -30.35
C LYS A 132 4.43 0.07 -31.45
N LEU A 133 5.65 0.52 -31.10
CA LEU A 133 6.73 0.72 -32.06
C LEU A 133 7.13 -0.59 -32.79
N ARG A 134 7.06 -1.73 -32.10
CA ARG A 134 7.30 -3.06 -32.70
C ARG A 134 6.17 -3.47 -33.65
N GLN A 135 4.92 -3.10 -33.37
CA GLN A 135 3.79 -3.32 -34.30
C GLN A 135 3.91 -2.42 -35.54
N GLU A 136 4.24 -1.13 -35.37
CA GLU A 136 4.45 -0.19 -36.47
C GLU A 136 5.56 -0.65 -37.42
N ARG A 137 6.71 -1.09 -36.88
CA ARG A 137 7.80 -1.69 -37.68
C ARG A 137 7.37 -2.94 -38.42
N ARG A 138 6.63 -3.87 -37.78
CA ARG A 138 6.08 -5.06 -38.46
C ARG A 138 5.14 -4.69 -39.60
N GLY A 139 4.32 -3.65 -39.44
CA GLY A 139 3.46 -3.13 -40.52
C GLY A 139 4.28 -2.63 -41.71
N GLN A 140 5.35 -1.87 -41.46
CA GLN A 140 6.28 -1.40 -42.48
C GLN A 140 7.02 -2.57 -43.18
N GLU A 141 7.53 -3.54 -42.41
CA GLU A 141 8.16 -4.77 -42.93
C GLU A 141 7.20 -5.58 -43.81
N GLN A 142 5.93 -5.72 -43.40
CA GLN A 142 4.88 -6.39 -44.18
C GLN A 142 4.56 -5.62 -45.47
N GLN A 143 4.46 -4.28 -45.42
CA GLN A 143 4.20 -3.45 -46.58
C GLN A 143 5.35 -3.49 -47.60
N GLN A 144 6.60 -3.49 -47.13
CA GLN A 144 7.78 -3.70 -47.99
C GLN A 144 7.81 -5.09 -48.63
N ARG A 145 7.49 -6.15 -47.86
CA ARG A 145 7.36 -7.52 -48.41
C ARG A 145 6.26 -7.60 -49.48
N LEU A 146 5.11 -6.98 -49.27
CA LEU A 146 4.03 -6.94 -50.27
C LEU A 146 4.48 -6.24 -51.55
N GLN A 147 5.20 -5.12 -51.46
CA GLN A 147 5.78 -4.43 -52.62
C GLN A 147 6.82 -5.30 -53.36
N GLN A 148 7.68 -6.01 -52.63
CA GLN A 148 8.64 -6.94 -53.22
C GLN A 148 7.95 -8.11 -53.94
N ILE A 149 6.93 -8.71 -53.34
CA ILE A 149 6.14 -9.80 -53.94
C ILE A 149 5.39 -9.32 -55.19
N GLN A 150 4.83 -8.09 -55.17
CA GLN A 150 4.20 -7.49 -56.35
C GLN A 150 5.20 -7.28 -57.50
N ALA A 151 6.40 -6.76 -57.21
CA ALA A 151 7.44 -6.60 -58.22
C ALA A 151 7.95 -7.94 -58.79
N GLN A 152 8.10 -8.97 -57.93
CA GLN A 152 8.45 -10.33 -58.35
C GLN A 152 7.35 -10.96 -59.22
N LEU A 153 6.08 -10.76 -58.88
CA LEU A 153 4.95 -11.25 -59.67
C LEU A 153 4.91 -10.59 -61.06
N GLN A 154 5.11 -9.28 -61.15
CA GLN A 154 5.21 -8.55 -62.42
C GLN A 154 6.39 -9.04 -63.26
N GLN A 155 7.56 -9.27 -62.65
CA GLN A 155 8.71 -9.82 -63.36
C GLN A 155 8.46 -11.25 -63.86
N SER A 156 7.75 -12.07 -63.08
CA SER A 156 7.38 -13.43 -63.48
C SER A 156 6.38 -13.44 -64.64
N GLN A 157 5.39 -12.54 -64.62
CA GLN A 157 4.45 -12.33 -65.73
C GLN A 157 5.17 -11.94 -67.03
N GLN A 158 6.09 -10.97 -66.99
CA GLN A 158 6.89 -10.56 -68.16
C GLN A 158 7.76 -11.71 -68.71
N ARG A 159 8.36 -12.55 -67.84
CA ARG A 159 9.11 -13.73 -68.27
C ARG A 159 8.21 -14.79 -68.91
N LEU A 160 6.99 -14.97 -68.40
CA LEU A 160 6.00 -15.88 -68.98
C LEU A 160 5.55 -15.42 -70.37
N GLU A 161 5.26 -14.12 -70.54
CA GLU A 161 4.94 -13.51 -71.83
C GLU A 161 6.08 -13.69 -72.86
N GLN A 162 7.33 -13.42 -72.44
CA GLN A 162 8.51 -13.64 -73.27
C GLN A 162 8.66 -15.12 -73.66
N SER A 163 8.50 -16.04 -72.71
CA SER A 163 8.55 -17.49 -72.97
C SER A 163 7.44 -17.95 -73.93
N GLN A 164 6.22 -17.42 -73.81
CA GLN A 164 5.13 -17.72 -74.73
C GLN A 164 5.39 -17.17 -76.14
N ALA A 165 5.97 -15.97 -76.26
CA ALA A 165 6.36 -15.41 -77.54
C ALA A 165 7.46 -16.25 -78.23
N SER A 166 8.51 -16.65 -77.49
CA SER A 166 9.56 -17.55 -78.00
C SER A 166 9.02 -18.92 -78.40
N LEU A 167 8.06 -19.47 -77.65
CA LEU A 167 7.44 -20.77 -77.96
C LEU A 167 6.60 -20.69 -79.24
N ARG A 168 5.80 -19.64 -79.42
CA ARG A 168 5.07 -19.38 -80.68
C ARG A 168 6.01 -19.21 -81.88
N GLN A 169 7.13 -18.50 -81.70
CA GLN A 169 8.15 -18.37 -82.74
C GLN A 169 8.75 -19.74 -83.09
N THR A 170 9.04 -20.58 -82.10
CA THR A 170 9.59 -21.94 -82.32
C THR A 170 8.57 -22.84 -83.02
N GLN A 171 7.28 -22.71 -82.73
CA GLN A 171 6.21 -23.43 -83.44
C GLN A 171 6.13 -23.03 -84.92
N ALA A 172 6.11 -21.72 -85.22
CA ALA A 172 6.12 -21.25 -86.61
C ALA A 172 7.38 -21.67 -87.38
N GLN A 173 8.54 -21.72 -86.70
CA GLN A 173 9.78 -22.26 -87.28
C GLN A 173 9.64 -23.74 -87.64
N LEU A 174 9.05 -24.55 -86.74
CA LEU A 174 8.82 -25.98 -86.94
C LEU A 174 7.85 -26.26 -88.09
N GLU A 175 6.77 -25.48 -88.21
CA GLU A 175 5.82 -25.55 -89.33
C GLU A 175 6.51 -25.22 -90.68
N GLN A 176 7.40 -24.22 -90.69
CA GLN A 176 8.19 -23.87 -91.87
C GLN A 176 9.19 -24.98 -92.25
N ASP A 177 9.83 -25.63 -91.28
CA ASP A 177 10.77 -26.72 -91.51
C ASP A 177 10.06 -28.01 -91.97
N GLN A 178 8.84 -28.28 -91.47
CA GLN A 178 7.99 -29.37 -91.96
C GLN A 178 7.59 -29.18 -93.42
N ALA A 179 7.16 -27.97 -93.81
CA ALA A 179 6.82 -27.67 -95.21
C ALA A 179 8.03 -27.83 -96.16
N GLN A 180 9.24 -27.45 -95.72
CA GLN A 180 10.48 -27.69 -96.46
C GLN A 180 10.81 -29.18 -96.58
N LEU A 181 10.58 -29.98 -95.53
CA LEU A 181 10.78 -31.42 -95.57
C LEU A 181 9.84 -32.11 -96.56
N GLU A 182 8.55 -31.76 -96.59
CA GLU A 182 7.58 -32.28 -97.57
C GLU A 182 7.97 -31.88 -99.01
N GLN A 183 8.40 -30.63 -99.21
CA GLN A 183 8.90 -30.17 -100.51
C GLN A 183 10.16 -30.95 -100.96
N THR A 184 11.05 -31.30 -100.02
CA THR A 184 12.26 -32.08 -100.30
C THR A 184 11.92 -33.55 -100.61
N GLN A 185 10.95 -34.14 -99.90
CA GLN A 185 10.49 -35.51 -100.17
C GLN A 185 9.83 -35.63 -101.56
N THR A 186 9.00 -34.67 -101.95
CA THR A 186 8.36 -34.68 -103.29
C THR A 186 9.37 -34.50 -104.41
N GLN A 187 10.40 -33.65 -104.23
CA GLN A 187 11.52 -33.56 -105.17
C GLN A 187 12.32 -34.88 -105.27
N LEU A 188 12.56 -35.55 -104.14
CA LEU A 188 13.27 -36.83 -104.12
C LEU A 188 12.48 -37.94 -104.85
N GLN A 189 11.17 -38.03 -104.63
CA GLN A 189 10.30 -38.97 -105.36
C GLN A 189 10.31 -38.71 -106.88
N LEU A 190 10.30 -37.43 -107.28
CA LEU A 190 10.35 -37.04 -108.71
C LEU A 190 11.72 -37.33 -109.34
N SER A 191 12.81 -37.22 -108.57
CA SER A 191 14.14 -37.67 -109.01
C SER A 191 14.26 -39.20 -109.13
N GLN A 192 13.62 -39.95 -108.22
CA GLN A 192 13.58 -41.41 -108.27
C GLN A 192 12.79 -41.94 -109.48
N SER A 193 11.63 -41.35 -109.81
CA SER A 193 10.86 -41.76 -110.99
C SER A 193 11.57 -41.42 -112.30
N GLN A 194 12.25 -40.26 -112.38
CA GLN A 194 13.15 -39.95 -113.50
C GLN A 194 14.27 -40.97 -113.64
N LEU A 195 14.94 -41.36 -112.54
CA LEU A 195 16.01 -42.35 -112.56
C LEU A 195 15.52 -43.72 -113.05
N GLN A 196 14.34 -44.17 -112.61
CA GLN A 196 13.71 -45.40 -113.10
C GLN A 196 13.39 -45.32 -114.60
N GLN A 197 12.89 -44.17 -115.07
CA GLN A 197 12.62 -43.96 -116.50
C GLN A 197 13.90 -44.01 -117.34
N THR A 198 15.00 -43.40 -116.87
CA THR A 198 16.30 -43.49 -117.55
C THR A 198 16.87 -44.91 -117.53
N GLN A 199 16.70 -45.67 -116.45
CA GLN A 199 17.08 -47.09 -116.40
C GLN A 199 16.29 -47.94 -117.41
N GLN A 200 14.97 -47.72 -117.53
CA GLN A 200 14.15 -48.39 -118.54
C GLN A 200 14.57 -48.02 -119.97
N GLN A 201 14.86 -46.74 -120.24
CA GLN A 201 15.39 -46.29 -121.53
C GLN A 201 16.71 -46.98 -121.86
N LEU A 202 17.67 -47.00 -120.92
CA LEU A 202 18.96 -47.66 -121.10
C LEU A 202 18.81 -49.18 -121.33
N GLN A 203 17.87 -49.85 -120.65
CA GLN A 203 17.60 -51.27 -120.89
C GLN A 203 17.01 -51.51 -122.28
N GLN A 204 16.13 -50.62 -122.78
CA GLN A 204 15.64 -50.70 -124.15
C GLN A 204 16.76 -50.46 -125.17
N GLU A 205 17.66 -49.51 -124.93
CA GLU A 205 18.84 -49.25 -125.78
C GLU A 205 19.82 -50.44 -125.78
N GLN A 206 20.06 -51.08 -124.63
CA GLN A 206 20.83 -52.33 -124.55
C GLN A 206 20.17 -53.45 -125.36
N ASN A 207 18.86 -53.66 -125.21
CA ASN A 207 18.12 -54.67 -125.97
C ASN A 207 18.13 -54.37 -127.49
N GLN A 208 18.08 -53.09 -127.88
CA GLN A 208 18.25 -52.66 -129.28
C GLN A 208 19.69 -52.85 -129.77
N LEU A 209 20.70 -52.68 -128.91
CA LEU A 209 22.10 -52.96 -129.21
C LEU A 209 22.34 -54.46 -129.39
N GLU A 210 21.71 -55.32 -128.59
CA GLU A 210 21.74 -56.79 -128.77
C GLU A 210 20.98 -57.23 -130.03
N GLN A 211 19.84 -56.62 -130.34
CA GLN A 211 19.11 -56.87 -131.59
C GLN A 211 19.90 -56.40 -132.82
N THR A 212 20.55 -55.23 -132.77
CA THR A 212 21.41 -54.77 -133.86
C THR A 212 22.72 -55.56 -133.94
N GLN A 213 23.28 -56.05 -132.82
CA GLN A 213 24.41 -56.99 -132.84
C GLN A 213 24.03 -58.34 -133.45
N THR A 214 22.86 -58.89 -133.14
CA THR A 214 22.39 -60.17 -133.72
C THR A 214 21.99 -60.02 -135.18
N GLN A 215 21.35 -58.91 -135.59
CA GLN A 215 21.18 -58.56 -137.00
C GLN A 215 22.52 -58.31 -137.71
N LEU A 216 23.51 -57.74 -137.03
CA LEU A 216 24.86 -57.57 -137.55
C LEU A 216 25.61 -58.90 -137.64
N GLN A 217 25.38 -59.86 -136.74
CA GLN A 217 25.92 -61.23 -136.85
C GLN A 217 25.26 -61.99 -138.01
N LEU A 218 23.94 -61.87 -138.18
CA LEU A 218 23.20 -62.56 -139.24
C LEU A 218 23.52 -61.96 -140.62
N SER A 219 23.64 -60.63 -140.72
CA SER A 219 24.18 -59.98 -141.92
C SER A 219 25.70 -60.18 -142.07
N GLN A 220 26.46 -60.45 -141.01
CA GLN A 220 27.86 -60.89 -141.09
C GLN A 220 28.00 -62.33 -141.58
N ALA A 221 27.03 -63.22 -141.32
CA ALA A 221 27.00 -64.56 -141.90
C ALA A 221 26.68 -64.50 -143.41
N GLN A 222 25.70 -63.67 -143.79
CA GLN A 222 25.43 -63.34 -145.19
C GLN A 222 26.63 -62.65 -145.85
N LEU A 223 27.32 -61.75 -145.14
CA LEU A 223 28.60 -61.17 -145.57
C LEU A 223 29.78 -62.13 -145.47
N GLN A 224 29.71 -63.27 -144.79
CA GLN A 224 30.74 -64.31 -144.84
C GLN A 224 30.56 -65.11 -146.13
N GLN A 225 29.33 -65.51 -146.45
CA GLN A 225 28.95 -66.08 -147.74
C GLN A 225 29.31 -65.15 -148.92
N ALA A 226 29.27 -63.83 -148.73
CA ALA A 226 29.80 -62.85 -149.70
C ALA A 226 31.31 -62.55 -149.57
N ARG A 227 31.95 -62.73 -148.39
CA ARG A 227 33.40 -62.55 -148.18
C ARG A 227 34.21 -63.79 -148.54
N GLU A 228 33.60 -64.94 -148.79
CA GLU A 228 34.24 -66.00 -149.56
C GLU A 228 34.52 -65.52 -151.01
N GLN A 229 33.81 -64.49 -151.49
CA GLN A 229 34.00 -63.87 -152.80
C GLN A 229 34.69 -62.48 -152.74
N LEU A 230 34.53 -61.73 -151.65
CA LEU A 230 35.09 -60.37 -151.44
C LEU A 230 36.13 -60.27 -150.30
N GLY A 231 36.59 -61.40 -149.76
CA GLY A 231 37.60 -61.49 -148.70
C GLY A 231 39.02 -61.73 -149.19
N SER A 232 39.24 -61.81 -150.51
CA SER A 232 40.55 -62.07 -151.11
C SER A 232 41.56 -60.95 -150.92
N GLU A 233 41.14 -59.67 -150.94
CA GLU A 233 42.09 -58.54 -150.98
C GLU A 233 41.75 -57.33 -150.07
N GLN A 234 40.81 -56.48 -150.46
CA GLN A 234 40.95 -55.04 -150.17
C GLN A 234 40.34 -54.59 -148.83
N ALA A 235 39.39 -55.33 -148.27
CA ALA A 235 38.67 -54.92 -147.05
C ALA A 235 39.48 -55.02 -145.73
N GLN A 236 40.68 -55.60 -145.75
CA GLN A 236 41.51 -55.79 -144.55
C GLN A 236 42.36 -54.56 -144.20
N ARG A 237 42.76 -53.73 -145.20
CA ARG A 237 43.69 -52.61 -144.97
C ARG A 237 43.04 -51.34 -144.38
N GLN A 238 41.80 -51.02 -144.76
CA GLN A 238 41.15 -49.77 -144.31
C GLN A 238 40.56 -49.87 -142.89
N ARG A 239 40.08 -51.05 -142.47
CA ARG A 239 39.40 -51.24 -141.17
C ARG A 239 40.30 -51.06 -139.95
N LEU A 240 41.62 -51.18 -140.10
CA LEU A 240 42.58 -50.97 -139.01
C LEU A 240 42.74 -49.49 -138.65
N SER A 241 42.46 -48.57 -139.57
CA SER A 241 42.61 -47.12 -139.33
C SER A 241 41.43 -46.56 -138.52
N GLN A 242 40.21 -46.77 -138.99
CA GLN A 242 39.00 -46.17 -138.39
C GLN A 242 38.71 -46.67 -136.97
N ARG A 243 39.03 -47.95 -136.70
CA ARG A 243 38.82 -48.58 -135.39
C ARG A 243 39.63 -47.89 -134.27
N SER A 244 40.78 -47.28 -134.59
CA SER A 244 41.59 -46.55 -133.62
C SER A 244 40.91 -45.25 -133.15
N GLU A 245 40.20 -44.56 -134.04
CA GLU A 245 39.58 -43.25 -133.76
C GLU A 245 38.29 -43.40 -132.94
N GLU A 246 37.52 -44.47 -133.17
CA GLU A 246 36.33 -44.79 -132.37
C GLU A 246 36.69 -45.17 -130.93
N GLN A 247 37.77 -45.96 -130.74
CA GLN A 247 38.26 -46.32 -129.40
C GLN A 247 38.76 -45.08 -128.62
N GLN A 248 39.36 -44.11 -129.30
CA GLN A 248 39.77 -42.83 -128.69
C GLN A 248 38.57 -42.07 -128.09
N ARG A 249 37.48 -41.95 -128.87
CA ARG A 249 36.26 -41.22 -128.45
C ARG A 249 35.49 -41.92 -127.34
N GLN A 250 35.47 -43.25 -127.34
CA GLN A 250 34.89 -44.04 -126.23
C GLN A 250 35.67 -43.84 -124.93
N LEU A 251 37.00 -43.69 -125.00
CA LEU A 251 37.81 -43.35 -123.82
C LEU A 251 37.43 -41.97 -123.26
N GLU A 252 37.33 -40.94 -124.10
CA GLU A 252 36.91 -39.58 -123.68
C GLU A 252 35.51 -39.54 -123.05
N GLN A 253 34.54 -40.31 -123.60
CA GLN A 253 33.22 -40.45 -122.99
C GLN A 253 33.28 -41.16 -121.62
N SER A 254 34.14 -42.18 -121.47
CA SER A 254 34.33 -42.87 -120.18
C SER A 254 35.00 -41.98 -119.12
N GLN A 255 35.89 -41.07 -119.54
CA GLN A 255 36.52 -40.09 -118.63
C GLN A 255 35.50 -39.05 -118.16
N ARG A 256 34.67 -38.51 -119.07
CA ARG A 256 33.60 -37.55 -118.70
C ARG A 256 32.53 -38.16 -117.81
N SER A 257 32.22 -39.46 -117.93
CA SER A 257 31.30 -40.14 -117.00
C SER A 257 31.95 -40.46 -115.64
N ALA A 258 33.26 -40.71 -115.59
CA ALA A 258 34.03 -40.78 -114.35
C ALA A 258 34.08 -39.42 -113.63
N GLU A 259 34.30 -38.32 -114.34
CA GLU A 259 34.26 -36.95 -113.78
C GLU A 259 32.84 -36.60 -113.29
N ALA A 260 31.80 -36.90 -114.07
CA ALA A 260 30.41 -36.68 -113.67
C ALA A 260 30.00 -37.51 -112.44
N THR A 261 30.52 -38.73 -112.29
CA THR A 261 30.26 -39.55 -111.09
C THR A 261 31.07 -39.11 -109.88
N GLN A 262 32.31 -38.61 -110.05
CA GLN A 262 33.05 -37.93 -108.98
C GLN A 262 32.35 -36.65 -108.50
N ALA A 263 31.86 -35.81 -109.41
CA ALA A 263 31.09 -34.62 -109.07
C ALA A 263 29.80 -34.97 -108.29
N ARG A 264 29.10 -36.04 -108.69
CA ARG A 264 27.90 -36.54 -107.99
C ARG A 264 28.22 -37.15 -106.62
N LEU A 265 29.39 -37.79 -106.46
CA LEU A 265 29.91 -38.25 -105.17
C LEU A 265 30.23 -37.08 -104.23
N ALA A 266 30.89 -36.03 -104.72
CA ALA A 266 31.18 -34.82 -103.95
C ALA A 266 29.89 -34.11 -103.51
N GLN A 267 28.89 -34.02 -104.40
CA GLN A 267 27.57 -33.47 -104.08
C GLN A 267 26.84 -34.29 -103.01
N LEU A 268 26.89 -35.62 -103.10
CA LEU A 268 26.34 -36.53 -102.07
C LEU A 268 27.06 -36.39 -100.74
N GLN A 269 28.40 -36.28 -100.72
CA GLN A 269 29.17 -36.05 -99.50
C GLN A 269 28.80 -34.70 -98.85
N GLN A 270 28.64 -33.64 -99.64
CA GLN A 270 28.21 -32.34 -99.14
C GLN A 270 26.81 -32.44 -98.49
N GLN A 271 25.83 -33.02 -99.21
CA GLN A 271 24.48 -33.24 -98.68
C GLN A 271 24.49 -34.07 -97.39
N LEU A 272 25.38 -35.05 -97.26
CA LEU A 272 25.52 -35.87 -96.06
C LEU A 272 26.05 -35.05 -94.88
N THR A 273 27.06 -34.18 -95.08
CA THR A 273 27.55 -33.26 -94.03
C THR A 273 26.55 -32.15 -93.66
N GLU A 274 25.67 -31.75 -94.59
CA GLU A 274 24.58 -30.81 -94.32
C GLU A 274 23.47 -31.48 -93.50
N ALA A 275 23.10 -32.74 -93.82
CA ALA A 275 22.17 -33.54 -93.03
C ALA A 275 22.70 -33.87 -91.62
N GLU A 276 23.99 -34.22 -91.48
CA GLU A 276 24.63 -34.42 -90.17
C GLU A 276 24.60 -33.14 -89.32
N ARG A 277 24.81 -31.96 -89.91
CA ARG A 277 24.65 -30.67 -89.22
C ARG A 277 23.22 -30.42 -88.76
N GLN A 278 22.23 -30.68 -89.62
CA GLN A 278 20.81 -30.53 -89.26
C GLN A 278 20.44 -31.49 -88.11
N GLN A 279 20.91 -32.74 -88.14
CA GLN A 279 20.68 -33.70 -87.06
C GLN A 279 21.33 -33.26 -85.74
N GLN A 280 22.56 -32.72 -85.79
CA GLN A 280 23.22 -32.17 -84.60
C GLN A 280 22.44 -30.97 -84.02
N GLN A 281 21.97 -30.05 -84.88
CA GLN A 281 21.15 -28.91 -84.45
C GLN A 281 19.82 -29.35 -83.82
N GLN A 282 19.13 -30.35 -84.38
CA GLN A 282 17.93 -30.93 -83.75
C GLN A 282 18.24 -31.61 -82.41
N ALA A 283 19.36 -32.36 -82.31
CA ALA A 283 19.77 -32.98 -81.07
C ALA A 283 20.13 -31.96 -79.97
N GLU A 284 20.70 -30.81 -80.33
CA GLU A 284 20.94 -29.69 -79.41
C GLU A 284 19.64 -28.99 -79.01
N GLN A 285 18.71 -28.75 -79.93
CA GLN A 285 17.38 -28.22 -79.58
C GLN A 285 16.63 -29.14 -78.62
N LEU A 286 16.63 -30.45 -78.86
CA LEU A 286 16.00 -31.44 -77.97
C LEU A 286 16.65 -31.46 -76.58
N ARG A 287 17.98 -31.34 -76.49
CA ARG A 287 18.69 -31.17 -75.20
C ARG A 287 18.29 -29.89 -74.48
N GLN A 288 18.20 -28.76 -75.19
CA GLN A 288 17.75 -27.49 -74.59
C GLN A 288 16.29 -27.55 -74.14
N GLN A 289 15.40 -28.22 -74.89
CA GLN A 289 14.01 -28.44 -74.48
C GLN A 289 13.93 -29.31 -73.21
N GLY A 290 14.68 -30.41 -73.14
CA GLY A 290 14.76 -31.26 -71.94
C GLY A 290 15.30 -30.51 -70.70
N GLN A 291 16.33 -29.67 -70.88
CA GLN A 291 16.82 -28.79 -69.82
C GLN A 291 15.76 -27.80 -69.33
N ARG A 292 15.05 -27.12 -70.26
CA ARG A 292 13.95 -26.22 -69.89
C ARG A 292 12.79 -26.95 -69.20
N GLN A 293 12.49 -28.21 -69.57
CA GLN A 293 11.50 -29.02 -68.87
C GLN A 293 11.94 -29.28 -67.42
N GLN A 294 13.19 -29.71 -67.18
CA GLN A 294 13.70 -29.91 -65.82
C GLN A 294 13.74 -28.62 -64.99
N GLU A 295 14.07 -27.47 -65.60
CA GLU A 295 13.98 -26.16 -64.93
C GLU A 295 12.54 -25.80 -64.55
N LEU A 296 11.56 -26.05 -65.43
CA LEU A 296 10.15 -25.82 -65.18
C LEU A 296 9.56 -26.78 -64.13
N GLU A 297 9.97 -28.05 -64.13
CA GLU A 297 9.61 -29.03 -63.10
C GLU A 297 10.12 -28.59 -61.73
N GLN A 298 11.40 -28.25 -61.60
CA GLN A 298 11.95 -27.69 -60.35
C GLN A 298 11.28 -26.39 -59.92
N HIS A 299 10.81 -25.56 -60.87
CA HIS A 299 10.06 -24.34 -60.54
C HIS A 299 8.65 -24.66 -60.04
N SER A 300 8.00 -25.66 -60.63
CA SER A 300 6.69 -26.19 -60.19
C SER A 300 6.77 -26.79 -58.79
N GLU A 301 7.79 -27.60 -58.50
CA GLU A 301 8.03 -28.17 -57.16
C GLU A 301 8.23 -27.09 -56.10
N ARG A 302 9.02 -26.05 -56.40
CA ARG A 302 9.21 -24.90 -55.49
C ARG A 302 7.91 -24.14 -55.25
N LEU A 303 7.13 -23.86 -56.30
CA LEU A 303 5.83 -23.21 -56.17
C LEU A 303 4.82 -24.07 -55.37
N GLN A 304 4.88 -25.40 -55.48
CA GLN A 304 4.07 -26.31 -54.66
C GLN A 304 4.51 -26.30 -53.19
N ALA A 305 5.81 -26.24 -52.91
CA ALA A 305 6.34 -26.09 -51.55
C ALA A 305 5.93 -24.73 -50.94
N ASP A 306 6.09 -23.62 -51.66
CA ASP A 306 5.67 -22.29 -51.25
C ASP A 306 4.14 -22.23 -50.98
N LEU A 307 3.33 -22.88 -51.81
CA LEU A 307 1.88 -23.02 -51.60
C LEU A 307 1.54 -23.86 -50.36
N ALA A 308 2.28 -24.93 -50.08
CA ALA A 308 2.08 -25.73 -48.88
C ALA A 308 2.41 -24.92 -47.61
N ASP A 309 3.53 -24.20 -47.62
CA ASP A 309 3.97 -23.37 -46.50
C ASP A 309 3.03 -22.17 -46.27
N LEU A 310 2.53 -21.54 -47.34
CA LEU A 310 1.53 -20.48 -47.26
C LEU A 310 0.19 -20.97 -46.68
N ASN A 311 -0.24 -22.19 -47.06
CA ASN A 311 -1.42 -22.82 -46.48
C ASN A 311 -1.22 -23.18 -45.00
N ALA A 312 -0.05 -23.67 -44.60
CA ALA A 312 0.29 -23.94 -43.21
C ALA A 312 0.33 -22.64 -42.37
N GLN A 313 0.87 -21.55 -42.91
CA GLN A 313 0.80 -20.22 -42.29
C GLN A 313 -0.66 -19.75 -42.15
N ARG A 314 -1.50 -19.93 -43.17
CA ARG A 314 -2.93 -19.57 -43.12
C ARG A 314 -3.69 -20.37 -42.04
N GLN A 315 -3.40 -21.66 -41.89
CA GLN A 315 -3.98 -22.49 -40.82
C GLN A 315 -3.54 -22.01 -39.43
N ARG A 316 -2.25 -21.74 -39.22
CA ARG A 316 -1.73 -21.20 -37.95
C ARG A 316 -2.37 -19.84 -37.60
N LEU A 317 -2.55 -18.96 -38.59
CA LEU A 317 -3.27 -17.68 -38.40
C LEU A 317 -4.75 -17.87 -38.05
N SER A 318 -5.42 -18.85 -38.67
CA SER A 318 -6.81 -19.20 -38.33
C SER A 318 -6.94 -19.69 -36.87
N GLN A 319 -6.02 -20.56 -36.42
CA GLN A 319 -5.97 -21.04 -35.04
C GLN A 319 -5.65 -19.93 -34.03
N LEU A 320 -4.76 -19.00 -34.39
CA LEU A 320 -4.45 -17.82 -33.57
C LEU A 320 -5.65 -16.88 -33.44
N ASN A 321 -6.37 -16.62 -34.54
CA ASN A 321 -7.57 -15.78 -34.53
C ASN A 321 -8.71 -16.44 -33.71
N GLN A 322 -8.86 -17.76 -33.82
CA GLN A 322 -9.88 -18.50 -33.06
C GLN A 322 -9.58 -18.48 -31.55
N THR A 323 -8.34 -18.78 -31.15
CA THR A 323 -7.93 -18.70 -29.74
C THR A 323 -7.98 -17.28 -29.17
N GLN A 324 -7.74 -16.24 -29.99
CA GLN A 324 -7.98 -14.85 -29.59
C GLN A 324 -9.48 -14.52 -29.42
N ALA A 325 -10.35 -15.05 -30.27
CA ALA A 325 -11.80 -14.88 -30.11
C ALA A 325 -12.32 -15.55 -28.83
N GLU A 326 -11.84 -16.75 -28.51
CA GLU A 326 -12.14 -17.47 -27.26
C GLU A 326 -11.65 -16.67 -26.02
N GLN A 327 -10.44 -16.10 -26.08
CA GLN A 327 -9.92 -15.23 -25.02
C GLN A 327 -10.73 -13.94 -24.84
N LEU A 328 -11.19 -13.32 -25.94
CA LEU A 328 -12.07 -12.14 -25.89
C LEU A 328 -13.45 -12.49 -25.30
N GLN A 329 -13.99 -13.67 -25.62
CA GLN A 329 -15.25 -14.16 -25.05
C GLN A 329 -15.12 -14.40 -23.53
N GLN A 330 -14.03 -15.03 -23.08
CA GLN A 330 -13.74 -15.20 -21.65
C GLN A 330 -13.55 -13.84 -20.95
N ALA A 331 -12.79 -12.91 -21.54
CA ALA A 331 -12.56 -11.59 -20.96
C ALA A 331 -13.85 -10.76 -20.82
N THR A 332 -14.78 -10.86 -21.79
CA THR A 332 -16.08 -10.20 -21.75
C THR A 332 -17.06 -10.86 -20.76
N GLN A 333 -17.02 -12.18 -20.62
CA GLN A 333 -17.75 -12.91 -19.56
C GLN A 333 -17.25 -12.49 -18.17
N THR A 334 -15.95 -12.59 -17.89
CA THR A 334 -15.39 -12.22 -16.58
C THR A 334 -15.60 -10.74 -16.24
N ARG A 335 -15.64 -9.86 -17.25
CA ARG A 335 -16.01 -8.45 -17.04
C ARG A 335 -17.48 -8.31 -16.63
N SER A 336 -18.41 -9.01 -17.29
CA SER A 336 -19.83 -9.01 -16.92
C SER A 336 -20.04 -9.49 -15.48
N GLU A 337 -19.32 -10.53 -15.05
CA GLU A 337 -19.32 -11.02 -13.67
C GLU A 337 -18.78 -9.98 -12.67
N GLN A 338 -17.72 -9.25 -13.03
CA GLN A 338 -17.18 -8.16 -12.22
C GLN A 338 -18.15 -6.97 -12.13
N ASP A 339 -18.74 -6.54 -13.23
CA ASP A 339 -19.73 -5.46 -13.28
C ASP A 339 -20.99 -5.83 -12.44
N GLN A 340 -21.44 -7.08 -12.49
CA GLN A 340 -22.50 -7.61 -11.60
C GLN A 340 -22.08 -7.63 -10.13
N ARG A 341 -20.84 -8.02 -9.82
CA ARG A 341 -20.32 -8.06 -8.44
C ARG A 341 -20.17 -6.66 -7.85
N LEU A 342 -19.71 -5.68 -8.63
CA LEU A 342 -19.69 -4.26 -8.24
C LEU A 342 -21.11 -3.76 -7.97
N THR A 343 -22.07 -4.07 -8.85
CA THR A 343 -23.49 -3.69 -8.66
C THR A 343 -24.07 -4.23 -7.35
N ARG A 344 -23.72 -5.47 -6.94
CA ARG A 344 -24.13 -6.03 -5.63
C ARG A 344 -23.44 -5.31 -4.47
N LEU A 345 -22.11 -5.12 -4.54
CA LEU A 345 -21.36 -4.41 -3.50
C LEU A 345 -21.84 -2.96 -3.29
N ASP A 346 -22.30 -2.28 -4.36
CA ASP A 346 -22.93 -0.96 -4.28
C ASP A 346 -24.33 -1.00 -3.63
N GLN A 347 -25.06 -2.09 -3.76
CA GLN A 347 -26.34 -2.32 -3.07
C GLN A 347 -26.08 -2.59 -1.58
N ASP A 348 -25.15 -3.50 -1.25
CA ASP A 348 -24.74 -3.82 0.11
C ASP A 348 -24.18 -2.57 0.84
N ASN A 349 -23.44 -1.71 0.14
CA ASN A 349 -22.97 -0.43 0.71
C ASN A 349 -24.09 0.58 0.96
N ARG A 350 -25.22 0.50 0.25
CA ARG A 350 -26.38 1.37 0.52
C ARG A 350 -27.16 0.88 1.73
N THR A 351 -27.47 -0.42 1.80
CA THR A 351 -28.19 -1.01 2.94
C THR A 351 -27.40 -0.82 4.24
N LEU A 352 -26.08 -1.10 4.25
CA LEU A 352 -25.23 -0.87 5.42
C LEU A 352 -25.17 0.62 5.84
N ARG A 353 -25.25 1.57 4.90
CA ARG A 353 -25.31 3.00 5.22
C ARG A 353 -26.66 3.39 5.82
N GLU A 354 -27.77 2.84 5.30
CA GLU A 354 -29.12 3.05 5.83
C GLU A 354 -29.26 2.45 7.24
N GLU A 355 -28.74 1.25 7.47
CA GLU A 355 -28.68 0.60 8.80
C GLU A 355 -27.85 1.42 9.79
N LEU A 356 -26.67 1.91 9.37
CA LEU A 356 -25.79 2.72 10.22
C LEU A 356 -26.42 4.09 10.57
N VAL A 357 -27.23 4.67 9.67
CA VAL A 357 -28.05 5.86 9.98
C VAL A 357 -29.15 5.52 11.00
N ARG A 358 -29.88 4.41 10.82
CA ARG A 358 -30.93 3.98 11.78
C ARG A 358 -30.35 3.69 13.16
N LEU A 359 -29.19 3.02 13.25
CA LEU A 359 -28.50 2.74 14.51
C LEU A 359 -28.03 4.02 15.20
N ARG A 360 -27.51 5.00 14.45
CA ARG A 360 -27.15 6.32 15.00
C ARG A 360 -28.37 7.07 15.56
N GLN A 361 -29.49 7.05 14.83
CA GLN A 361 -30.72 7.68 15.30
C GLN A 361 -31.21 7.00 16.59
N SER A 362 -31.27 5.66 16.62
CA SER A 362 -31.72 4.92 17.80
C SER A 362 -30.81 5.12 19.01
N ASN A 363 -29.48 5.20 18.81
CA ASN A 363 -28.56 5.58 19.90
C ASN A 363 -28.81 7.00 20.40
N SER A 364 -29.05 7.98 19.52
CA SER A 364 -29.40 9.35 19.92
C SER A 364 -30.69 9.40 20.73
N GLU A 365 -31.72 8.66 20.31
CA GLU A 365 -32.99 8.51 21.05
C GLU A 365 -32.77 7.89 22.44
N LYS A 366 -31.85 6.91 22.56
CA LYS A 366 -31.48 6.30 23.85
C LYS A 366 -30.61 7.19 24.73
N GLU A 367 -29.72 8.01 24.16
CA GLU A 367 -28.99 9.04 24.89
C GLU A 367 -29.94 10.12 25.44
N ASP A 368 -30.95 10.51 24.66
CA ASP A 368 -32.01 11.42 25.12
C ASP A 368 -32.87 10.80 26.22
N GLU A 369 -33.34 9.55 26.09
CA GLU A 369 -34.04 8.81 27.15
C GLU A 369 -33.21 8.74 28.44
N LEU A 370 -31.94 8.33 28.35
CA LEU A 370 -31.02 8.27 29.49
C LEU A 370 -30.81 9.64 30.13
N SER A 371 -30.75 10.71 29.34
CA SER A 371 -30.64 12.07 29.88
C SER A 371 -31.91 12.55 30.56
N GLN A 372 -33.10 12.10 30.12
CA GLN A 372 -34.38 12.36 30.80
C GLN A 372 -34.45 11.59 32.14
N LEU A 373 -34.18 10.29 32.14
CA LEU A 373 -34.14 9.47 33.36
C LEU A 373 -33.13 10.00 34.39
N ARG A 374 -31.93 10.41 33.96
CA ARG A 374 -30.92 11.06 34.82
C ARG A 374 -31.36 12.42 35.38
N ARG A 375 -32.31 13.11 34.75
CA ARG A 375 -32.92 14.34 35.30
C ARG A 375 -34.06 14.02 36.27
N GLU A 376 -34.88 13.02 35.96
CA GLU A 376 -35.95 12.55 36.84
C GLU A 376 -35.40 12.01 38.18
N ILE A 377 -34.36 11.18 38.14
CA ILE A 377 -33.66 10.65 39.32
C ILE A 377 -33.21 11.81 40.24
N ARG A 378 -32.53 12.83 39.71
CA ARG A 378 -32.12 14.01 40.51
C ARG A 378 -33.29 14.77 41.14
N VAL A 379 -34.47 14.74 40.51
CA VAL A 379 -35.69 15.37 41.04
C VAL A 379 -36.33 14.48 42.12
N THR A 380 -36.30 13.15 41.99
CA THR A 380 -36.74 12.23 43.04
C THR A 380 -35.81 12.25 44.24
N ASP A 381 -34.49 12.26 44.03
CA ASP A 381 -33.48 12.33 45.09
C ASP A 381 -33.64 13.62 45.91
N LYS A 382 -33.83 14.76 45.22
CA LYS A 382 -34.11 16.02 45.91
C LYS A 382 -35.41 15.94 46.73
N ARG A 383 -36.51 15.46 46.14
CA ARG A 383 -37.80 15.31 46.88
C ARG A 383 -37.66 14.41 48.09
N LEU A 384 -36.85 13.35 47.99
CA LEU A 384 -36.58 12.43 49.10
C LEU A 384 -35.78 13.11 50.21
N ALA A 385 -34.76 13.92 49.87
CA ALA A 385 -34.02 14.73 50.83
C ALA A 385 -34.89 15.83 51.47
N ASP A 386 -35.72 16.54 50.68
CA ASP A 386 -36.66 17.54 51.17
C ASP A 386 -37.65 16.90 52.19
N LEU A 387 -38.21 15.73 51.87
CA LEU A 387 -39.10 14.96 52.77
C LEU A 387 -38.41 14.42 54.04
N GLN A 388 -37.14 14.02 53.94
CA GLN A 388 -36.35 13.63 55.12
C GLN A 388 -36.10 14.83 56.05
N GLY A 389 -35.88 16.01 55.49
CA GLY A 389 -35.82 17.28 56.22
C GLY A 389 -37.13 17.58 56.95
N ASP A 390 -38.26 17.58 56.24
CA ASP A 390 -39.59 17.81 56.81
C ASP A 390 -39.92 16.83 57.95
N LEU A 391 -39.53 15.55 57.82
CA LEU A 391 -39.74 14.52 58.84
C LEU A 391 -38.95 14.82 60.12
N GLY A 392 -37.67 15.17 60.01
CA GLY A 392 -36.85 15.57 61.16
C GLY A 392 -37.35 16.85 61.82
N ASP A 393 -37.78 17.82 61.02
CA ASP A 393 -38.33 19.08 61.49
C ASP A 393 -39.70 18.89 62.18
N LEU A 394 -40.49 17.88 61.77
CA LEU A 394 -41.71 17.45 62.44
C LEU A 394 -41.43 16.71 63.75
N GLN A 395 -40.41 15.86 63.80
CA GLN A 395 -39.99 15.15 65.01
C GLN A 395 -39.60 16.15 66.12
N VAL A 396 -38.75 17.14 65.81
CA VAL A 396 -38.37 18.21 66.76
C VAL A 396 -39.58 19.02 67.27
N LYS A 397 -40.62 19.20 66.44
CA LYS A 397 -41.88 19.86 66.86
C LYS A 397 -42.72 18.98 67.78
N TYR A 398 -42.76 17.66 67.53
CA TYR A 398 -43.43 16.68 68.39
C TYR A 398 -42.78 16.63 69.78
N ASP A 399 -41.46 16.46 69.85
CA ASP A 399 -40.73 16.35 71.12
C ASP A 399 -40.88 17.59 72.01
N ARG A 400 -40.99 18.79 71.39
CA ARG A 400 -41.25 20.06 72.11
C ARG A 400 -42.65 20.15 72.72
N LEU A 401 -43.64 19.44 72.17
CA LEU A 401 -45.02 19.42 72.69
C LEU A 401 -45.16 18.45 73.88
N VAL A 402 -44.38 17.37 73.91
CA VAL A 402 -44.44 16.33 74.96
C VAL A 402 -43.52 16.69 76.16
N LYS A 403 -43.68 17.88 76.74
CA LYS A 403 -43.04 18.21 78.02
C LYS A 403 -43.74 17.45 79.18
N PRO A 404 -43.01 16.74 80.07
CA PRO A 404 -43.61 15.99 81.18
C PRO A 404 -44.21 16.94 82.23
N ALA A 405 -45.33 16.56 82.86
CA ALA A 405 -46.14 17.47 83.68
C ALA A 405 -45.37 18.15 84.85
N ARG A 406 -45.58 19.47 85.02
CA ARG A 406 -44.99 20.28 86.11
C ARG A 406 -45.41 19.72 87.48
N THR A 407 -44.43 19.18 88.21
CA THR A 407 -44.67 18.38 89.42
C THR A 407 -43.83 18.91 90.59
N ALA A 408 -44.42 19.00 91.78
CA ALA A 408 -43.75 19.51 92.99
C ALA A 408 -42.97 18.44 93.78
N SER A 409 -43.20 17.16 93.50
CA SER A 409 -42.54 16.03 94.17
C SER A 409 -41.02 16.07 94.00
N ASN A 410 -40.30 15.90 95.12
CA ASN A 410 -38.83 15.94 95.17
C ASN A 410 -38.20 17.25 94.62
N LYS A 411 -38.90 18.39 94.78
CA LYS A 411 -38.43 19.74 94.45
C LYS A 411 -38.36 20.63 95.69
N HIS A 412 -37.52 21.66 95.65
CA HIS A 412 -37.42 22.66 96.70
C HIS A 412 -38.55 23.68 96.54
N VAL A 413 -39.68 23.43 97.21
CA VAL A 413 -40.93 24.19 97.09
C VAL A 413 -40.88 25.47 97.92
N VAL A 414 -40.74 26.62 97.25
CA VAL A 414 -40.79 27.95 97.86
C VAL A 414 -42.20 28.52 97.69
N GLU A 415 -42.88 28.83 98.79
CA GLU A 415 -44.21 29.43 98.76
C GLU A 415 -44.13 30.96 98.83
N VAL A 416 -44.80 31.65 97.91
CA VAL A 416 -44.79 33.11 97.80
C VAL A 416 -46.23 33.62 97.84
N ARG A 417 -46.63 34.22 98.96
CA ARG A 417 -47.91 34.93 99.06
C ARG A 417 -47.79 36.33 98.49
N TYR A 418 -48.80 36.76 97.74
CA TYR A 418 -48.89 38.12 97.20
C TYR A 418 -50.32 38.64 97.35
N PHE A 419 -50.47 39.85 97.90
CA PHE A 419 -51.75 40.52 98.10
C PHE A 419 -51.61 42.03 98.22
N LYS A 420 -52.74 42.74 98.30
CA LYS A 420 -52.86 44.20 98.26
C LYS A 420 -53.87 44.64 99.33
N ARG A 421 -53.41 45.38 100.34
CA ARG A 421 -54.23 45.82 101.49
C ARG A 421 -54.05 47.33 101.70
N ALA A 422 -55.15 48.05 101.87
CA ALA A 422 -55.15 49.53 101.95
C ALA A 422 -54.32 50.20 100.83
N GLY A 423 -54.48 49.72 99.58
CA GLY A 423 -53.74 50.18 98.39
C GLY A 423 -52.28 49.75 98.29
N ARG A 424 -51.65 49.30 99.38
CA ARG A 424 -50.24 48.86 99.41
C ARG A 424 -50.11 47.40 99.01
N ARG A 425 -49.02 47.04 98.35
CA ARG A 425 -48.70 45.67 97.91
C ARG A 425 -47.82 44.97 98.94
N HIS A 426 -48.18 43.75 99.31
CA HIS A 426 -47.51 42.93 100.31
C HIS A 426 -47.08 41.60 99.69
N ILE A 427 -45.88 41.16 100.04
CA ILE A 427 -45.29 39.88 99.65
C ILE A 427 -44.87 39.18 100.93
N GLU A 428 -45.19 37.89 101.05
CA GLU A 428 -44.68 37.04 102.12
C GLU A 428 -44.03 35.80 101.52
N LEU A 429 -42.89 35.40 102.07
CA LEU A 429 -42.12 34.23 101.65
C LEU A 429 -42.21 33.14 102.72
N ARG A 430 -42.27 31.88 102.29
CA ARG A 430 -42.03 30.71 103.14
C ARG A 430 -41.17 29.72 102.37
N GLU A 431 -39.95 29.51 102.85
CA GLU A 431 -39.05 28.46 102.37
C GLU A 431 -39.34 27.14 103.14
N PRO A 432 -38.93 25.95 102.65
CA PRO A 432 -39.29 24.66 103.24
C PRO A 432 -38.89 24.47 104.71
N ASP A 433 -37.87 25.19 105.16
CA ASP A 433 -37.31 25.20 106.51
C ASP A 433 -38.05 26.16 107.47
N GLN A 434 -39.05 26.92 106.98
CA GLN A 434 -39.74 27.95 107.74
C GLN A 434 -41.19 27.54 108.06
N SER A 435 -41.51 27.59 109.36
CA SER A 435 -42.83 27.23 109.92
C SER A 435 -43.93 28.26 109.67
N GLY A 436 -43.61 29.44 109.15
CA GLY A 436 -44.56 30.52 108.88
C GLY A 436 -44.13 31.42 107.73
N PHE A 437 -45.05 32.27 107.28
CA PHE A 437 -44.81 33.24 106.22
C PHE A 437 -44.16 34.52 106.78
N ARG A 438 -43.08 34.99 106.14
CA ARG A 438 -42.35 36.21 106.50
C ARG A 438 -42.56 37.29 105.46
N ALA A 439 -43.01 38.47 105.88
CA ALA A 439 -43.11 39.64 105.00
C ALA A 439 -41.73 40.05 104.44
N ILE A 440 -41.66 40.30 103.13
CA ILE A 440 -40.41 40.58 102.39
C ILE A 440 -40.65 41.66 101.32
N SER A 441 -39.62 42.42 100.94
CA SER A 441 -39.71 43.36 99.81
C SER A 441 -39.60 42.62 98.46
N ARG A 442 -40.10 43.21 97.38
CA ARG A 442 -40.03 42.60 96.04
C ARG A 442 -38.59 42.37 95.56
N SER A 443 -37.67 43.30 95.85
CA SER A 443 -36.25 43.16 95.51
C SER A 443 -35.57 42.06 96.34
N ALA A 444 -35.87 41.96 97.63
CA ALA A 444 -35.33 40.89 98.47
C ALA A 444 -35.89 39.50 98.10
N LEU A 445 -37.16 39.41 97.68
CA LEU A 445 -37.72 38.19 97.10
C LEU A 445 -36.94 37.78 95.84
N GLU A 446 -36.78 38.67 94.86
CA GLU A 446 -36.11 38.33 93.60
C GLU A 446 -34.61 37.99 93.80
N ALA A 447 -33.93 38.66 94.74
CA ALA A 447 -32.56 38.30 95.12
C ALA A 447 -32.49 36.91 95.79
N ARG A 448 -33.43 36.58 96.69
CA ARG A 448 -33.47 35.27 97.35
C ARG A 448 -33.81 34.14 96.37
N LEU A 449 -34.76 34.36 95.46
CA LEU A 449 -35.11 33.38 94.41
C LEU A 449 -33.94 33.18 93.42
N ALA A 450 -33.22 34.25 93.04
CA ALA A 450 -32.01 34.12 92.23
C ALA A 450 -30.91 33.32 92.94
N GLN A 451 -30.69 33.55 94.24
CA GLN A 451 -29.73 32.80 95.04
C GLN A 451 -30.11 31.31 95.14
N LEU A 452 -31.39 31.00 95.35
CA LEU A 452 -31.89 29.62 95.39
C LEU A 452 -31.82 28.95 94.01
N GLN A 453 -32.08 29.68 92.92
CA GLN A 453 -31.92 29.19 91.55
C GLN A 453 -30.44 28.86 91.26
N GLN A 454 -29.51 29.74 91.59
CA GLN A 454 -28.07 29.50 91.35
C GLN A 454 -27.55 28.30 92.16
N LYS A 455 -28.14 28.02 93.34
CA LYS A 455 -27.80 26.86 94.17
C LYS A 455 -28.47 25.56 93.73
N MET A 456 -29.67 25.62 93.14
CA MET A 456 -30.52 24.45 92.81
C MET A 456 -31.27 24.65 91.48
N PRO A 457 -30.55 24.79 90.35
CA PRO A 457 -31.11 25.31 89.10
C PRO A 457 -32.23 24.45 88.49
N ASP A 458 -32.16 23.14 88.64
CA ASP A 458 -33.13 22.18 88.08
C ASP A 458 -34.18 21.71 89.10
N SER A 459 -34.14 22.24 90.33
CA SER A 459 -34.92 21.74 91.48
C SER A 459 -35.70 22.81 92.25
N LEU A 460 -35.57 24.10 91.92
CA LEU A 460 -36.40 25.16 92.51
C LEU A 460 -37.83 25.12 91.93
N TYR A 461 -38.83 24.93 92.79
CA TYR A 461 -40.25 25.02 92.46
C TYR A 461 -40.87 26.20 93.21
N ILE A 462 -41.60 27.07 92.51
CA ILE A 462 -42.26 28.24 93.11
C ILE A 462 -43.77 28.04 93.13
N LYS A 463 -44.34 28.17 94.33
CA LYS A 463 -45.78 28.10 94.59
C LYS A 463 -46.29 29.51 94.92
N VAL A 464 -46.76 30.23 93.91
CA VAL A 464 -47.43 31.52 94.13
C VAL A 464 -48.81 31.27 94.72
N ILE A 465 -49.14 31.99 95.80
CA ILE A 465 -50.39 31.86 96.54
C ILE A 465 -51.06 33.22 96.63
N PHE A 466 -52.30 33.32 96.15
CA PHE A 466 -53.14 34.50 96.34
C PHE A 466 -54.17 34.17 97.42
N PRO A 467 -54.11 34.78 98.62
CA PRO A 467 -55.10 34.54 99.66
C PRO A 467 -56.48 35.07 99.26
N GLU A 468 -57.53 34.57 99.89
CA GLU A 468 -58.89 35.10 99.71
C GLU A 468 -58.94 36.58 100.09
N GLY A 469 -59.67 37.38 99.31
CA GLY A 469 -59.69 38.83 99.47
C GLY A 469 -58.35 39.53 99.15
N SER A 470 -57.43 38.90 98.40
CA SER A 470 -56.09 39.46 98.08
C SER A 470 -56.06 40.84 97.44
N GLY A 471 -57.18 41.37 96.92
CA GLY A 471 -57.26 42.74 96.38
C GLY A 471 -56.47 42.98 95.08
N LEU A 472 -55.98 41.93 94.43
CA LEU A 472 -55.24 41.99 93.18
C LEU A 472 -56.19 41.84 91.98
N SER A 473 -55.90 42.52 90.87
CA SER A 473 -56.52 42.17 89.59
C SER A 473 -55.93 40.86 89.02
N HIS A 474 -56.66 40.20 88.12
CA HIS A 474 -56.14 39.05 87.37
C HIS A 474 -54.82 39.37 86.64
N SER A 475 -54.67 40.58 86.08
CA SER A 475 -53.44 41.03 85.43
C SER A 475 -52.30 41.37 86.40
N GLU A 476 -52.60 41.83 87.63
CA GLU A 476 -51.59 41.99 88.69
C GLU A 476 -51.09 40.63 89.20
N ALA A 477 -51.99 39.67 89.38
CA ALA A 477 -51.69 38.31 89.81
C ALA A 477 -50.88 37.54 88.73
N TRP A 478 -51.37 37.51 87.48
CA TRP A 478 -50.70 36.83 86.37
C TRP A 478 -49.29 37.38 86.13
N ARG A 479 -49.14 38.72 86.06
CA ARG A 479 -47.82 39.37 85.91
C ARG A 479 -46.87 39.05 87.06
N PHE A 480 -47.38 38.87 88.29
CA PHE A 480 -46.54 38.42 89.41
C PHE A 480 -46.05 36.99 89.17
N THR A 481 -46.95 36.05 88.82
CA THR A 481 -46.62 34.63 88.57
C THR A 481 -45.66 34.46 87.39
N SER A 482 -45.92 35.11 86.25
CA SER A 482 -45.01 35.07 85.09
C SER A 482 -43.62 35.60 85.44
N ALA A 483 -43.52 36.63 86.30
CA ALA A 483 -42.24 37.15 86.79
C ALA A 483 -41.54 36.22 87.81
N MET A 484 -42.17 35.13 88.25
CA MET A 484 -41.53 34.03 89.00
C MET A 484 -41.10 32.88 88.09
N HIS A 485 -41.71 32.68 86.91
CA HIS A 485 -41.38 31.56 86.01
C HIS A 485 -39.90 31.49 85.64
N LYS A 486 -39.22 32.65 85.49
CA LYS A 486 -37.76 32.74 85.25
C LYS A 486 -36.88 32.08 86.32
N TYR A 487 -37.42 31.77 87.49
CA TYR A 487 -36.74 31.12 88.61
C TYR A 487 -37.22 29.67 88.84
N ASP A 488 -38.29 29.23 88.16
CA ASP A 488 -38.92 27.92 88.36
C ASP A 488 -38.35 26.89 87.37
N TYR A 489 -38.03 25.69 87.84
CA TYR A 489 -37.33 24.68 87.02
C TYR A 489 -38.08 24.31 85.72
N TYR A 490 -39.41 24.40 85.72
CA TYR A 490 -40.25 23.89 84.63
C TYR A 490 -40.24 24.77 83.37
N TYR A 491 -40.05 26.08 83.52
CA TYR A 491 -40.13 27.05 82.42
C TYR A 491 -38.76 27.33 81.78
N ARG A 492 -37.79 26.45 82.00
CA ARG A 492 -36.48 26.48 81.35
C ARG A 492 -36.52 25.66 80.06
N ASP A 493 -35.71 26.07 79.11
CA ASP A 493 -35.43 25.26 77.92
C ASP A 493 -34.50 24.11 78.30
N PRO A 494 -34.69 22.90 77.73
CA PRO A 494 -33.72 21.83 77.88
C PRO A 494 -32.39 22.24 77.24
N PRO A 495 -31.25 21.70 77.71
CA PRO A 495 -30.00 21.84 76.97
C PRO A 495 -30.18 21.25 75.56
N PRO A 496 -29.53 21.81 74.52
CA PRO A 496 -29.54 21.18 73.20
C PRO A 496 -28.83 19.83 73.26
N ASP A 497 -29.44 18.81 72.66
CA ASP A 497 -28.82 17.50 72.50
C ASP A 497 -27.52 17.59 71.67
N PRO A 498 -26.54 16.71 71.91
CA PRO A 498 -25.32 16.68 71.11
C PRO A 498 -25.63 16.39 69.64
N PRO A 499 -24.87 16.97 68.69
CA PRO A 499 -25.16 16.83 67.28
C PRO A 499 -25.11 15.37 66.83
N SER A 500 -26.12 14.96 66.07
CA SER A 500 -26.20 13.66 65.41
C SER A 500 -24.91 13.41 64.62
N SER A 501 -24.31 12.23 64.78
CA SER A 501 -23.18 11.82 63.93
C SER A 501 -23.63 11.78 62.46
N PRO A 502 -22.76 12.16 61.51
CA PRO A 502 -23.13 12.19 60.09
C PRO A 502 -23.54 10.78 59.61
N ALA A 503 -24.56 10.74 58.76
CA ALA A 503 -24.95 9.51 58.09
C ALA A 503 -23.79 9.01 57.20
N ALA A 504 -23.64 7.69 57.09
CA ALA A 504 -22.59 7.12 56.25
C ALA A 504 -22.90 7.38 54.77
N GLU A 505 -22.01 8.11 54.09
CA GLU A 505 -22.02 8.21 52.63
C GLU A 505 -21.64 6.85 52.04
N SER A 506 -22.60 6.17 51.42
CA SER A 506 -22.35 4.92 50.71
C SER A 506 -21.82 5.22 49.31
N GLU A 507 -20.49 5.29 49.15
CA GLU A 507 -19.85 5.30 47.84
C GLU A 507 -20.27 4.05 47.03
N SER A 508 -20.80 4.25 45.82
CA SER A 508 -21.13 3.17 44.89
C SER A 508 -20.84 3.56 43.44
N ASP A 509 -19.61 4.00 43.18
CA ASP A 509 -19.16 4.51 41.88
C ASP A 509 -17.91 3.75 41.40
N ALA A 510 -18.11 2.52 40.88
CA ALA A 510 -17.05 1.72 40.24
C ALA A 510 -17.60 0.61 39.33
N ALA A 511 -17.10 0.56 38.08
CA ALA A 511 -17.27 -0.48 37.06
C ALA A 511 -18.71 -0.74 36.54
N SER A 512 -18.91 -1.05 35.25
CA SER A 512 -17.96 -1.60 34.28
C SER A 512 -18.04 -0.93 32.90
N ASP A 513 -16.89 -0.68 32.30
CA ASP A 513 -16.70 -0.20 30.92
C ASP A 513 -15.89 -1.25 30.15
N ARG A 514 -16.55 -1.99 29.23
CA ARG A 514 -15.98 -3.02 28.33
C ARG A 514 -16.93 -3.34 27.18
#